data_AF-A0RYX7-F1
#
_entry.id   AF-A0RYX7-F1
#
_cell.length_a   1.000
_cell.length_b   1.000
_cell.length_c   1.000
_cell.angle_alpha   90.00
_cell.angle_beta   90.00
_cell.angle_gamma   90.00
#
_symmetry.space_group_name_H-M   'P 1'
#
loop_
_entity.id
_entity.type
_entity.pdbx_description
1 polymer ?
#
loop_
_entity_poly.entity_id
_entity_poly.type
_entity_poly.pdbx_seq_one_letter_code
_entity_poly.pdbx_strand_id
1 'polypeptide(L)'
;MANTRIKNIANIETDIGPLNFVVPAAVLGELERLAGGKKRLSAGHALEYARGMPRMPISGKHADDAILGHVRSNGGIVATMDSGLKARVKKSGGSVLSVSNDRIVLEQQKL
;
A
#
# COMPACT_ATOMS: atom_id res chain seq x y z
N MET A 1 -3.98 -7.93 20.17
CA MET A 1 -3.91 -7.17 18.91
C MET A 1 -4.99 -6.10 18.96
N ALA A 2 -4.63 -4.82 19.00
CA ALA A 2 -5.61 -3.73 18.96
C ALA A 2 -5.98 -3.50 17.50
N ASN A 3 -7.20 -3.88 17.11
CA ASN A 3 -7.70 -3.69 15.75
C ASN A 3 -8.52 -2.40 15.71
N THR A 4 -7.83 -1.27 15.58
CA THR A 4 -8.54 0.02 15.58
C THR A 4 -9.23 0.22 14.23
N ARG A 5 -10.56 0.32 14.25
CA ARG A 5 -11.35 0.51 13.03
C ARG A 5 -11.11 1.91 12.45
N ILE A 6 -10.93 1.96 11.13
CA ILE A 6 -10.90 3.22 10.40
C ILE A 6 -12.28 3.86 10.43
N LYS A 7 -12.38 5.08 10.98
CA LYS A 7 -13.65 5.74 11.30
C LYS A 7 -14.32 6.42 10.10
N ASN A 8 -13.62 6.61 8.98
CA ASN A 8 -14.09 7.40 7.84
C ASN A 8 -14.10 6.65 6.49
N ILE A 9 -14.17 5.32 6.49
CA ILE A 9 -14.14 4.53 5.25
C ILE A 9 -15.37 4.80 4.35
N ALA A 10 -16.56 4.95 4.94
CA ALA A 10 -17.78 5.27 4.18
C ALA A 10 -17.72 6.66 3.51
N ASN A 11 -17.08 7.63 4.19
CA ASN A 11 -16.94 8.98 3.65
C ASN A 11 -15.99 9.00 2.47
N ILE A 12 -14.86 8.30 2.54
CA ILE A 12 -13.90 8.28 1.43
C ILE A 12 -14.48 7.59 0.19
N GLU A 13 -15.28 6.54 0.35
CA GLU A 13 -15.97 5.89 -0.78
C GLU A 13 -17.00 6.81 -1.45
N THR A 14 -17.61 7.72 -0.68
CA THR A 14 -18.47 8.78 -1.24
C THR A 14 -17.66 9.78 -2.07
N ASP A 15 -16.47 10.17 -1.59
CA ASP A 15 -15.68 11.24 -2.20
C ASP A 15 -14.92 10.80 -3.46
N ILE A 16 -14.37 9.58 -3.47
CA ILE A 16 -13.49 9.10 -4.55
C ILE A 16 -14.01 7.82 -5.24
N GLY A 17 -15.22 7.38 -4.89
CA GLY A 17 -15.80 6.15 -5.40
C GLY A 17 -15.35 4.90 -4.62
N PRO A 18 -15.86 3.72 -5.00
CA PRO A 18 -15.60 2.47 -4.27
C PRO A 18 -14.10 2.14 -4.26
N LEU A 19 -13.60 1.75 -3.09
CA LEU A 19 -12.19 1.38 -2.92
C LEU A 19 -11.97 -0.09 -3.29
N ASN A 20 -11.04 -0.31 -4.22
CA ASN A 20 -10.56 -1.67 -4.54
C ASN A 20 -9.17 -1.88 -3.93
N PHE A 21 -9.09 -2.80 -2.96
CA PHE A 21 -7.82 -3.18 -2.35
C PHE A 21 -7.16 -4.28 -3.17
N VAL A 22 -5.96 -4.00 -3.69
CA VAL A 22 -5.19 -4.93 -4.53
C VAL A 22 -3.80 -5.14 -3.95
N VAL A 23 -3.19 -6.27 -4.28
CA VAL A 23 -1.80 -6.59 -3.90
C VAL A 23 -0.90 -6.63 -5.14
N PRO A 24 0.14 -5.80 -5.22
CA PRO A 24 1.13 -5.86 -6.29
C PRO A 24 1.90 -7.19 -6.29
N ALA A 25 2.17 -7.72 -7.49
CA ALA A 25 3.00 -8.90 -7.69
C ALA A 25 4.37 -8.81 -6.99
N ALA A 26 5.00 -7.63 -7.01
CA ALA A 26 6.28 -7.37 -6.34
C ALA A 26 6.21 -7.55 -4.82
N VAL A 27 5.07 -7.20 -4.18
CA VAL A 27 4.85 -7.38 -2.73
C VAL A 27 4.76 -8.86 -2.38
N LEU A 28 4.06 -9.66 -3.20
CA LEU A 28 3.97 -11.11 -3.00
C LEU A 28 5.36 -11.77 -3.05
N GLY A 29 6.18 -11.39 -4.05
CA GLY A 29 7.55 -11.91 -4.15
C GLY A 29 8.44 -11.53 -2.97
N GLU A 30 8.28 -10.33 -2.41
CA GLU A 30 9.01 -9.92 -1.22
C GLU A 30 8.56 -10.67 0.04
N LEU A 31 7.25 -10.86 0.21
CA LEU A 31 6.69 -11.65 1.31
C LEU A 31 7.13 -13.11 1.26
N GLU A 32 7.18 -13.72 0.07
CA GLU A 32 7.70 -15.08 -0.13
C GLU A 32 9.16 -15.20 0.31
N ARG A 33 10.01 -14.23 -0.08
CA ARG A 33 11.41 -14.17 0.34
C ARG A 33 11.55 -14.00 1.85
N LEU A 34 10.73 -13.16 2.47
CA LEU A 34 10.75 -12.92 3.92
C LEU A 34 10.23 -14.11 4.72
N ALA A 35 9.22 -14.83 4.19
CA ALA A 35 8.67 -16.04 4.77
C ALA A 35 9.70 -17.18 4.82
N GLY A 36 10.67 -17.20 3.90
CA GLY A 36 11.82 -18.12 3.93
C GLY A 36 12.93 -17.75 4.92
N GLY A 37 12.85 -16.60 5.60
CA GLY A 37 13.94 -16.06 6.43
C GLY A 37 13.61 -15.86 7.91
N LYS A 38 14.34 -14.94 8.56
CA LYS A 38 14.21 -14.63 10.01
C LYS A 38 12.82 -14.13 10.43
N LYS A 39 12.01 -13.63 9.49
CA LYS A 39 10.64 -13.12 9.75
C LYS A 39 9.55 -14.12 9.33
N ARG A 40 9.88 -15.42 9.24
CA ARG A 40 8.99 -16.48 8.73
C ARG A 40 7.55 -16.43 9.23
N LEU A 41 7.33 -16.34 10.54
CA LEU A 41 5.97 -16.40 11.11
C LEU A 41 5.14 -15.17 10.72
N SER A 42 5.69 -13.96 10.90
CA SER A 42 4.96 -12.72 10.58
C SER A 42 4.79 -12.51 9.07
N ALA A 43 5.81 -12.83 8.28
CA ALA A 43 5.73 -12.76 6.82
C ALA A 43 4.82 -13.86 6.24
N GLY A 44 4.78 -15.05 6.85
CA GLY A 44 3.90 -16.15 6.44
C GLY A 44 2.43 -15.79 6.55
N HIS A 45 1.99 -15.29 7.71
CA HIS A 45 0.59 -14.86 7.88
C HIS A 45 0.22 -13.70 6.94
N ALA A 46 1.13 -12.74 6.74
CA ALA A 46 0.91 -11.65 5.80
C ALA A 46 0.81 -12.15 4.35
N LEU A 47 1.63 -13.14 3.96
CA LEU A 47 1.60 -13.76 2.64
C LEU A 47 0.29 -14.53 2.40
N GLU A 48 -0.16 -15.30 3.38
CA GLU A 48 -1.43 -16.04 3.30
C GLU A 48 -2.61 -15.09 3.10
N TYR A 49 -2.67 -14.01 3.88
CA TYR A 49 -3.68 -12.98 3.71
C TYR A 49 -3.59 -12.31 2.34
N ALA A 50 -2.38 -11.92 1.91
CA ALA A 50 -2.15 -11.22 0.65
C ALA A 50 -2.49 -12.08 -0.58
N ARG A 51 -2.30 -13.41 -0.51
CA ARG A 51 -2.68 -14.34 -1.59
C ARG A 51 -4.20 -14.43 -1.80
N GLY A 52 -5.00 -14.11 -0.79
CA GLY A 52 -6.46 -14.05 -0.91
C GLY A 52 -7.00 -12.75 -1.52
N MET A 53 -6.14 -11.76 -1.76
CA MET A 53 -6.55 -10.46 -2.31
C MET A 53 -6.40 -10.40 -3.84
N PRO A 54 -7.18 -9.56 -4.54
CA PRO A 54 -6.99 -9.33 -5.97
C PRO A 54 -5.55 -8.90 -6.31
N ARG A 55 -4.94 -9.54 -7.30
CA ARG A 55 -3.53 -9.31 -7.67
C ARG A 55 -3.41 -8.23 -8.74
N MET A 56 -2.50 -7.29 -8.54
CA MET A 56 -2.10 -6.29 -9.54
C MET A 56 -0.77 -6.72 -10.20
N PRO A 57 -0.68 -6.79 -11.55
CA PRO A 57 0.49 -7.33 -12.25
C PRO A 57 1.67 -6.35 -12.32
N ILE A 58 1.97 -5.66 -11.23
CA ILE A 58 3.13 -4.79 -11.07
C ILE A 58 4.25 -5.61 -10.43
N SER A 59 5.31 -5.84 -11.19
CA SER A 59 6.48 -6.64 -10.80
C SER A 59 7.72 -5.77 -10.67
N GLY A 60 8.67 -6.20 -9.86
CA GLY A 60 9.94 -5.51 -9.66
C GLY A 60 10.78 -6.18 -8.59
N LYS A 61 12.07 -5.83 -8.52
CA LYS A 61 13.01 -6.39 -7.54
C LYS A 61 12.68 -5.95 -6.10
N HIS A 62 12.20 -4.72 -5.94
CA HIS A 62 11.74 -4.17 -4.66
C HIS A 62 10.31 -3.66 -4.85
N ALA A 63 9.43 -3.96 -3.88
CA ALA A 63 8.03 -3.56 -3.94
C ALA A 63 7.88 -2.04 -4.08
N ASP A 64 8.65 -1.27 -3.32
CA ASP A 64 8.63 0.20 -3.35
C ASP A 64 8.92 0.76 -4.74
N ASP A 65 9.95 0.24 -5.42
CA ASP A 65 10.35 0.70 -6.75
C ASP A 65 9.27 0.39 -7.79
N ALA A 66 8.66 -0.79 -7.68
CA ALA A 66 7.59 -1.21 -8.57
C ALA A 66 6.33 -0.35 -8.41
N ILE A 67 5.95 -0.05 -7.16
CA ILE A 67 4.82 0.83 -6.83
C ILE A 67 5.09 2.25 -7.35
N LEU A 68 6.29 2.79 -7.12
CA LEU A 68 6.66 4.12 -7.59
C LEU A 68 6.69 4.23 -9.11
N GLY A 69 7.22 3.21 -9.79
CA GLY A 69 7.21 3.13 -11.25
C GLY A 69 5.79 3.17 -11.80
N HIS A 70 4.88 2.38 -11.22
CA HIS A 70 3.47 2.39 -11.62
C HIS A 70 2.81 3.76 -11.42
N VAL A 71 3.01 4.39 -10.26
CA VAL A 71 2.46 5.72 -9.95
C VAL A 71 2.99 6.78 -10.90
N ARG A 72 4.27 6.74 -11.26
CA ARG A 72 4.86 7.69 -12.21
C ARG A 72 4.25 7.57 -13.61
N SER A 73 3.99 6.34 -14.06
CA SER A 73 3.50 6.09 -15.41
C SER A 73 1.98 6.26 -15.55
N ASN A 74 1.21 6.00 -14.49
CA ASN A 74 -0.25 5.89 -14.56
C ASN A 74 -0.98 6.82 -13.58
N GLY A 75 -0.26 7.55 -12.73
CA GLY A 75 -0.84 8.22 -11.57
C GLY A 75 -1.31 7.22 -10.51
N GLY A 76 -2.16 7.68 -9.59
CA GLY A 76 -2.78 6.84 -8.56
C GLY A 76 -2.48 7.29 -7.13
N ILE A 77 -3.20 6.66 -6.20
CA ILE A 77 -3.12 6.94 -4.77
C ILE A 77 -2.46 5.73 -4.10
N VAL A 78 -1.38 5.96 -3.35
CA VAL A 78 -0.71 4.90 -2.58
C VAL A 78 -1.09 5.00 -1.12
N ALA A 79 -1.73 3.95 -0.59
CA ALA A 79 -1.97 3.81 0.83
C ALA A 79 -0.73 3.19 1.51
N THR A 80 0.01 3.95 2.33
CA THR A 80 1.19 3.42 3.04
C THR A 80 1.46 4.11 4.37
N MET A 81 1.94 3.34 5.35
CA MET A 81 2.45 3.85 6.62
C MET A 81 3.95 4.13 6.59
N ASP A 82 4.69 3.58 5.62
CA ASP A 82 6.14 3.74 5.51
C ASP A 82 6.52 5.19 5.16
N SER A 83 7.30 5.84 6.03
CA SER A 83 7.67 7.25 5.84
C SER A 83 8.58 7.48 4.63
N GLY A 84 9.43 6.52 4.28
CA GLY A 84 10.30 6.57 3.12
C GLY A 84 9.50 6.47 1.82
N LEU A 85 8.58 5.50 1.73
CA LEU A 85 7.70 5.34 0.57
C LEU A 85 6.77 6.55 0.41
N LYS A 86 6.20 7.07 1.51
CA LYS A 86 5.40 8.31 1.48
C LYS A 86 6.15 9.47 0.84
N ALA A 87 7.39 9.71 1.27
CA ALA A 87 8.21 10.79 0.74
C ALA A 87 8.53 10.60 -0.76
N ARG A 88 8.81 9.36 -1.17
CA ARG A 88 9.14 9.01 -2.56
C ARG A 88 7.94 9.12 -3.50
N VAL A 89 6.74 8.70 -3.05
CA VAL A 89 5.49 8.82 -3.82
C VAL A 89 5.17 10.29 -4.08
N LYS A 90 5.21 11.10 -3.02
CA LYS A 90 5.02 12.55 -3.09
C LYS A 90 5.97 13.22 -4.08
N LYS A 91 7.29 12.97 -3.96
CA LYS A 91 8.30 13.49 -4.90
C LYS A 91 8.09 13.06 -6.35
N SER A 92 7.35 11.98 -6.58
CA SER A 92 7.06 11.44 -7.91
C SER A 92 5.75 11.97 -8.49
N GLY A 93 5.12 12.97 -7.87
CA GLY A 93 3.84 13.55 -8.31
C GLY A 93 2.60 12.72 -7.92
N GLY A 94 2.77 11.67 -7.12
CA GLY A 94 1.67 10.84 -6.64
C GLY A 94 1.01 11.39 -5.37
N SER A 95 -0.20 10.92 -5.09
CA SER A 95 -0.89 11.19 -3.82
C SER A 95 -0.72 10.04 -2.84
N VAL A 96 -0.66 10.37 -1.54
CA VAL A 96 -0.50 9.38 -0.46
C VAL A 96 -1.76 9.36 0.39
N LEU A 97 -2.22 8.16 0.72
CA LEU A 97 -3.29 7.93 1.68
C LEU A 97 -2.67 7.34 2.94
N SER A 98 -2.73 8.07 4.07
CA SER A 98 -2.12 7.65 5.33
C SER A 98 -3.17 7.41 6.40
N VAL A 99 -2.83 6.62 7.41
CA VAL A 99 -3.68 6.43 8.60
C VAL A 99 -3.15 7.31 9.73
N SER A 100 -4.01 8.19 10.25
CA SER A 100 -3.73 9.08 11.38
C SER A 100 -4.96 9.16 12.29
N ASN A 101 -4.79 8.97 13.59
CA ASN A 101 -5.89 9.01 14.59
C ASN A 101 -7.12 8.16 14.18
N ASP A 102 -6.89 6.95 13.70
CA ASP A 102 -7.92 6.02 13.21
C ASP A 102 -8.70 6.53 11.99
N ARG A 103 -8.14 7.49 11.25
CA ARG A 103 -8.74 8.06 10.05
C ARG A 103 -7.78 7.93 8.87
N ILE A 104 -8.35 7.69 7.71
CA ILE A 104 -7.65 7.84 6.44
C ILE A 104 -7.53 9.34 6.11
N VAL A 105 -6.33 9.79 5.77
CA VAL A 105 -6.03 11.18 5.37
C VAL A 105 -5.34 11.16 4.01
N LEU A 106 -5.83 11.99 3.07
CA LEU A 106 -5.17 12.22 1.79
C LEU A 106 -4.10 13.31 1.96
N GLU A 107 -2.86 12.94 1.70
CA GLU A 107 -1.71 13.84 1.73
C GLU A 107 -1.23 14.15 0.32
N GLN A 108 -1.23 15.43 -0.04
CA GLN A 108 -0.70 15.94 -1.31
C GLN A 108 0.64 16.66 -1.07
N GLN A 109 1.46 16.80 -2.12
CA GLN A 109 2.58 17.74 -2.05
C GLN A 109 2.02 19.16 -2.05
N LYS A 110 2.45 19.99 -1.10
CA LYS A 110 2.29 21.43 -1.24
C LYS A 110 3.19 21.88 -2.39
N LEU A 111 2.58 22.47 -3.41
CA LEU A 111 3.27 23.23 -4.45
C LEU A 111 3.99 24.43 -3.82
#